data_AF-A0A522PU46-F1
#
_entry.id   AF-A0A522PU46-F1
#
_cell.length_a   1.000
_cell.length_b   1.000
_cell.length_c   1.000
_cell.angle_alpha   90.00
_cell.angle_beta   90.00
_cell.angle_gamma   90.00
#
_symmetry.space_group_name_H-M   'P 1'
#
loop_
_entity.id
_entity.type
_entity.pdbx_description
1 polymer ?
#
loop_
_entity_poly.entity_id
_entity_poly.type
_entity_poly.pdbx_seq_one_letter_code
_entity_poly.pdbx_strand_id
1 'polypeptide(L)'
;MTRHEKENFEGKHVVLDEGVFIDCTFKNCSLEYSGSDVYVQNCQAENCQLVWRDAAQRTVGLLQGLGLIAQAPVTMVETPTKRVQ
;
A
#
# COMPACT_ATOMS: atom_id res chain seq x y z
N MET A 1 -7.01 16.05 3.57
CA MET A 1 -5.83 15.48 4.28
C MET A 1 -6.16 15.10 5.71
N THR A 2 -5.90 13.84 6.08
CA THR A 2 -6.13 13.27 7.42
C THR A 2 -4.79 13.03 8.14
N ARG A 3 -4.70 13.40 9.41
CA ARG A 3 -3.45 13.36 10.18
C ARG A 3 -3.46 12.28 11.25
N HIS A 4 -2.40 11.47 11.29
CA HIS A 4 -2.17 10.37 12.22
C HIS A 4 -0.80 10.54 12.89
N GLU A 5 -0.77 10.49 14.22
CA GLU A 5 0.47 10.64 15.01
C GLU A 5 0.59 9.58 16.09
N LYS A 6 1.74 8.92 16.16
CA LYS A 6 2.04 7.90 17.18
C LYS A 6 1.01 6.76 17.23
N GLU A 7 0.38 6.50 16.08
CA GLU A 7 -0.66 5.47 15.94
C GLU A 7 -0.05 4.13 15.49
N ASN A 8 -0.69 3.04 15.91
CA ASN A 8 -0.36 1.69 15.50
C ASN A 8 -1.49 1.11 14.63
N PHE A 9 -1.14 0.74 13.40
CA PHE A 9 -2.02 0.15 12.40
C PHE A 9 -1.68 -1.33 12.24
N GLU A 10 -2.27 -2.17 13.10
CA GLU A 10 -2.05 -3.61 13.07
C GLU A 10 -3.24 -4.36 12.45
N GLY A 11 -2.98 -5.25 11.48
CA GLY A 11 -4.03 -6.08 10.86
C GLY A 11 -5.01 -5.32 9.97
N LYS A 12 -4.69 -4.06 9.62
CA LYS A 12 -5.60 -3.15 8.93
C LYS A 12 -5.25 -2.98 7.45
N HIS A 13 -6.28 -2.64 6.67
CA HIS A 13 -6.11 -2.01 5.38
C HIS A 13 -6.06 -0.49 5.58
N VAL A 14 -4.95 0.15 5.20
CA VAL A 14 -4.71 1.58 5.39
C VAL A 14 -4.55 2.23 4.02
N VAL A 15 -5.40 3.20 3.72
CA VAL A 15 -5.27 4.06 2.54
C VAL A 15 -4.38 5.24 2.90
N LEU A 16 -3.30 5.42 2.15
CA LEU A 16 -2.29 6.45 2.40
C LEU A 16 -2.63 7.79 1.75
N ASP A 17 -3.44 7.79 0.70
CA ASP A 17 -3.81 8.98 -0.05
C ASP A 17 -4.41 10.07 0.85
N GLU A 18 -3.95 11.30 0.67
CA GLU A 18 -4.25 12.46 1.50
C GLU A 18 -3.89 12.28 2.99
N GLY A 19 -3.02 11.33 3.34
CA GLY A 19 -2.61 11.09 4.72
C GLY A 19 -1.35 11.85 5.14
N VAL A 20 -1.28 12.23 6.42
CA VAL A 20 -0.07 12.71 7.09
C VAL A 20 0.20 11.77 8.26
N PHE A 21 1.24 10.93 8.15
CA PHE A 21 1.61 9.91 9.12
C PHE A 21 2.96 10.26 9.76
N ILE A 22 2.96 10.45 11.09
CA ILE A 22 4.17 10.82 11.84
C ILE A 22 4.33 9.85 13.02
N ASP A 23 5.53 9.30 13.21
CA ASP A 23 5.86 8.39 14.31
C ASP A 23 4.93 7.15 14.39
N CYS A 24 4.41 6.66 13.25
CA CYS A 24 3.44 5.55 13.23
C CYS A 24 4.11 4.18 13.05
N THR A 25 3.43 3.12 13.51
CA THR A 25 3.83 1.73 13.21
C THR A 25 2.73 1.02 12.42
N PHE A 26 3.08 0.45 11.28
CA PHE A 26 2.22 -0.40 10.46
C PHE A 26 2.68 -1.86 10.61
N LYS A 27 1.79 -2.76 11.02
CA LYS A 27 2.13 -4.18 11.25
C LYS A 27 1.10 -5.11 10.64
N ASN A 28 1.54 -6.18 9.98
CA ASN A 28 0.65 -7.24 9.46
C ASN A 28 -0.51 -6.65 8.64
N CYS A 29 -0.22 -5.69 7.77
CA CYS A 29 -1.21 -4.77 7.21
C CYS A 29 -1.16 -4.75 5.68
N SER A 30 -2.09 -4.02 5.06
CA SER A 30 -1.96 -3.63 3.65
C SER A 30 -1.99 -2.12 3.54
N LEU A 31 -1.01 -1.55 2.84
CA LEU A 31 -0.87 -0.12 2.60
C LEU A 31 -1.25 0.16 1.16
N GLU A 32 -2.27 0.97 0.96
CA GLU A 32 -2.78 1.31 -0.37
C GLU A 32 -2.37 2.74 -0.75
N TYR A 33 -1.88 2.90 -1.98
CA TYR A 33 -1.53 4.20 -2.55
C TYR A 33 -2.00 4.31 -4.00
N SER A 34 -2.78 5.35 -4.29
CA SER A 34 -3.44 5.57 -5.57
C SER A 34 -2.79 6.68 -6.40
N GLY A 35 -2.01 7.55 -5.76
CA GLY A 35 -1.20 8.58 -6.42
C GLY A 35 -1.52 10.01 -5.99
N SER A 36 -2.27 10.20 -4.91
CA SER A 36 -2.52 11.52 -4.31
C SER A 36 -1.37 11.96 -3.40
N ASP A 37 -1.41 13.18 -2.89
CA ASP A 37 -0.41 13.63 -1.92
C ASP A 37 -0.44 12.77 -0.64
N VAL A 38 0.73 12.38 -0.16
CA VAL A 38 0.92 11.69 1.12
C VAL A 38 2.21 12.18 1.78
N TYR A 39 2.17 12.32 3.11
CA TYR A 39 3.36 12.59 3.92
C TYR A 39 3.57 11.47 4.93
N VAL A 40 4.74 10.84 4.91
CA VAL A 40 5.12 9.79 5.87
C VAL A 40 6.47 10.16 6.47
N GLN A 41 6.52 10.34 7.79
CA GLN A 41 7.74 10.68 8.53
C GLN A 41 7.90 9.75 9.73
N ASN A 42 9.12 9.22 9.89
CA ASN A 42 9.49 8.35 11.02
C ASN A 42 8.50 7.20 11.30
N CYS A 43 7.94 6.61 10.23
CA CYS A 43 7.04 5.47 10.36
C CYS A 43 7.78 4.17 10.03
N GLN A 44 7.38 3.08 10.69
CA GLN A 44 7.89 1.74 10.43
C GLN A 44 6.80 0.85 9.87
N ALA A 45 7.10 0.09 8.81
CA ALA A 45 6.20 -0.91 8.25
C ALA A 45 6.84 -2.29 8.36
N GLU A 46 6.16 -3.20 9.08
CA GLU A 46 6.60 -4.57 9.30
C GLU A 46 5.53 -5.53 8.78
N ASN A 47 5.93 -6.45 7.90
CA ASN A 47 5.02 -7.43 7.29
C ASN A 47 3.75 -6.79 6.69
N CYS A 48 3.92 -5.69 5.95
CA CYS A 48 2.82 -5.05 5.22
C CYS A 48 2.95 -5.26 3.71
N GLN A 49 1.83 -5.56 3.06
CA GLN A 49 1.74 -5.61 1.61
C GLN A 49 1.44 -4.20 1.06
N LEU A 50 2.24 -3.76 0.10
CA LEU A 50 1.98 -2.51 -0.61
C LEU A 50 1.06 -2.77 -1.80
N VAL A 51 -0.01 -1.98 -1.92
CA VAL A 51 -1.05 -2.09 -2.96
C VAL A 51 -1.06 -0.79 -3.74
N TRP A 52 -0.72 -0.87 -5.03
CA TRP A 52 -0.74 0.27 -5.93
C TRP A 52 -2.08 0.32 -6.66
N ARG A 53 -2.72 1.48 -6.69
CA ARG A 53 -3.93 1.73 -7.50
C ARG A 53 -3.74 2.91 -8.44
N ASP A 54 -4.66 3.04 -9.38
CA ASP A 54 -4.82 4.20 -10.27
C ASP A 54 -3.51 4.76 -10.86
N ALA A 55 -3.19 6.02 -10.59
CA ALA A 55 -2.05 6.70 -11.18
C ALA A 55 -0.72 6.12 -10.69
N ALA A 56 -0.65 5.71 -9.42
CA ALA A 56 0.50 5.04 -8.87
C ALA A 56 0.75 3.69 -9.55
N GLN A 57 -0.29 2.88 -9.74
CA GLN A 57 -0.19 1.58 -10.41
C GLN A 57 0.37 1.70 -11.83
N ARG A 58 -0.12 2.65 -12.62
CA ARG A 58 0.36 2.88 -14.00
C ARG A 58 1.83 3.30 -14.03
N THR A 59 2.21 4.18 -13.10
CA THR A 59 3.61 4.64 -12.97
C THR A 59 4.54 3.49 -12.59
N VAL A 60 4.15 2.70 -11.58
CA VAL A 60 4.90 1.50 -11.16
C VAL A 60 5.03 0.51 -12.32
N GLY A 61 3.95 0.25 -13.07
CA GLY A 61 3.98 -0.62 -14.25
C GLY A 61 4.95 -0.13 -15.33
N LEU A 62 4.97 1.19 -15.61
CA LEU A 62 5.94 1.77 -16.54
C LEU A 62 7.38 1.56 -16.06
N LEU A 63 7.67 1.88 -14.79
CA LEU A 63 9.02 1.74 -14.22
C LEU A 63 9.48 0.28 -14.19
N GLN A 64 8.57 -0.66 -13.93
CA GLN A 64 8.84 -2.09 -14.02
C GLN A 64 9.14 -2.53 -15.45
N GLY A 65 8.36 -2.07 -16.43
CA GLY A 65 8.60 -2.36 -17.84
C GLY A 65 9.94 -1.82 -18.36
N LEU A 66 10.41 -0.72 -17.79
CA LEU A 66 11.72 -0.13 -18.06
C LEU A 66 12.87 -0.76 -17.26
N GLY A 67 12.58 -1.70 -16.35
CA GLY A 67 13.58 -2.33 -15.48
C GLY A 67 14.16 -1.41 -14.40
N LEU A 68 13.51 -0.29 -14.10
CA LEU A 68 13.96 0.69 -13.11
C LEU A 68 13.57 0.30 -11.68
N ILE A 69 12.52 -0.51 -11.54
CA ILE A 69 12.11 -1.12 -10.27
C ILE A 69 11.77 -2.59 -10.48
N ALA A 70 12.00 -3.40 -9.45
CA ALA A 70 11.67 -4.82 -9.51
C ALA A 70 10.15 -5.03 -9.56
N GLN A 71 9.74 -6.08 -10.26
CA GLN A 71 8.37 -6.59 -10.17
C GLN A 71 8.22 -7.28 -8.82
N ALA A 72 7.18 -6.91 -8.06
CA ALA A 72 6.84 -7.67 -6.87
C ALA A 72 6.46 -9.10 -7.30
N PRO A 73 6.85 -10.13 -6.54
CA PRO A 73 6.38 -11.47 -6.82
C PRO A 73 4.85 -11.46 -6.76
N VAL A 74 4.21 -11.95 -7.83
CA VAL A 74 2.77 -12.15 -7.87
C VAL A 74 2.40 -13.23 -6.85
N THR A 75 2.05 -12.83 -5.63
CA THR A 75 1.29 -13.67 -4.71
C THR A 75 -0.13 -13.76 -5.28
N MET A 76 -0.41 -14.84 -6.00
CA MET A 76 -1.75 -15.17 -6.45
C MET A 76 -2.65 -15.35 -5.21
N VAL A 77 -3.36 -14.30 -4.82
CA VAL A 77 -4.50 -14.45 -3.89
C VAL A 77 -5.62 -15.04 -4.74
N GLU A 78 -5.79 -16.36 -4.68
CA GLU A 78 -6.95 -17.04 -5.27
C GLU A 78 -8.21 -16.35 -4.74
N THR A 79 -8.90 -15.59 -5.61
CA THR A 79 -10.23 -15.08 -5.29
C THR A 79 -11.14 -16.31 -5.24
N PRO A 80 -11.85 -16.59 -4.12
CA PRO A 80 -12.77 -17.73 -4.07
C PRO A 80 -13.83 -17.52 -5.14
N THR A 81 -13.73 -18.27 -6.24
CA THR A 81 -14.76 -18.28 -7.27
C THR A 81 -16.00 -18.89 -6.62
N LYS A 82 -16.97 -18.06 -6.24
CA LYS A 82 -18.32 -18.53 -5.94
C LYS A 82 -18.87 -19.14 -7.22
N ARG A 83 -18.70 -20.46 -7.35
CA ARG A 83 -19.38 -21.28 -8.36
C ARG A 83 -20.88 -21.17 -8.07
N VAL A 84 -21.56 -20.37 -8.88
CA VAL A 84 -23.03 -20.33 -8.92
C VAL A 84 -23.47 -21.71 -9.44
N GLN A 85 -24.19 -22.47 -8.60
CA GLN A 85 -24.99 -23.62 -9.02
C GLN A 85 -26.38 -23.13 -9.39
#